data_AF-A0A7J4FA19-F1
#
_entry.id   AF-A0A7J4FA19-F1
#
_cell.length_a   1.000
_cell.length_b   1.000
_cell.length_c   1.000
_cell.angle_alpha   90.00
_cell.angle_beta   90.00
_cell.angle_gamma   90.00
#
_symmetry.space_group_name_H-M   'P 1'
#
loop_
_entity.id
_entity.type
_entity.pdbx_description
1 polymer ?
#
loop_
_entity_poly.entity_id
_entity_poly.type
_entity_poly.pdbx_seq_one_letter_code
_entity_poly.pdbx_strand_id
1 'polypeptide(L)' 'MSMGGFYFITDRGLSERGILRDIEDAIAGGATVVQYRRKDGDTRTLFE' A
#
# COMPACT_ATOMS: atom_id res chain seq x y z
N MET A 1 0.70 -20.76 -15.66
CA MET A 1 -0.12 -19.60 -15.29
C MET A 1 0.86 -18.52 -14.84
N SER A 2 1.13 -17.50 -15.65
CA SER A 2 2.09 -16.44 -15.31
C SER A 2 1.45 -15.43 -14.35
N MET A 3 2.23 -14.97 -13.36
CA MET A 3 1.92 -13.88 -12.44
C MET A 3 1.62 -12.59 -13.23
N GLY A 4 0.35 -12.34 -13.55
CA GLY A 4 -0.09 -11.14 -14.27
C GLY A 4 -0.75 -10.10 -13.39
N GLY A 5 -0.38 -10.02 -12.10
CA GLY A 5 -0.96 -9.07 -11.16
C GLY A 5 0.10 -8.08 -10.69
N PHE A 6 -0.18 -6.78 -10.80
CA PHE A 6 0.62 -5.76 -10.15
C PHE A 6 0.26 -5.75 -8.66
N TYR A 7 1.26 -6.01 -7.80
CA TYR A 7 1.10 -5.98 -6.36
C TYR A 7 1.72 -4.71 -5.81
N PHE A 8 0.86 -3.81 -5.31
CA PHE A 8 1.28 -2.54 -4.75
C PHE A 8 1.48 -2.65 -3.23
N ILE A 9 2.65 -2.22 -2.74
CA ILE A 9 2.98 -2.17 -1.32
C ILE A 9 3.28 -0.73 -0.96
N THR A 10 2.63 -0.21 0.09
CA THR A 10 2.81 1.18 0.55
C THR A 10 2.81 1.29 2.08
N ASP A 11 3.24 2.44 2.59
CA ASP A 11 3.15 2.84 3.98
C ASP A 11 2.98 4.36 4.11
N ARG A 12 2.73 4.86 5.32
CA ARG A 12 2.47 6.29 5.59
C ARG A 12 3.63 7.26 5.27
N GLY A 13 4.85 6.76 5.13
CA GLY A 13 6.08 7.53 4.90
C GLY A 13 6.60 7.46 3.47
N LEU A 14 6.00 6.63 2.60
CA LEU A 14 6.46 6.43 1.23
C LEU A 14 5.91 7.45 0.22
N SER A 15 4.90 8.25 0.59
CA SER A 15 4.30 9.24 -0.31
C SER A 15 3.88 10.52 0.38
N GLU A 16 4.23 11.65 -0.23
CA GLU A 16 3.81 12.99 0.19
C GLU A 16 2.35 13.29 -0.18
N ARG A 17 1.78 12.56 -1.15
CA ARG A 17 0.38 12.75 -1.60
C ARG A 17 -0.64 11.99 -0.75
N GLY A 18 -0.14 11.15 0.15
CA GLY A 18 -0.95 10.31 1.03
C GLY A 18 -1.34 8.98 0.40
N ILE A 19 -1.37 7.94 1.24
CA ILE A 19 -1.52 6.54 0.81
C ILE A 19 -2.82 6.26 0.05
N LEU A 20 -3.92 6.95 0.36
CA LEU A 20 -5.21 6.71 -0.30
C LEU A 20 -5.15 7.06 -1.79
N ARG A 21 -4.50 8.18 -2.11
CA ARG A 21 -4.37 8.64 -3.48
C ARG A 21 -3.46 7.73 -4.29
N ASP A 22 -2.38 7.26 -3.67
CA ASP A 22 -1.50 6.27 -4.31
C ASP A 22 -2.21 4.94 -4.57
N ILE A 23 -3.10 4.52 -3.66
CA ILE A 23 -3.89 3.31 -3.82
C ILE A 23 -4.88 3.45 -4.98
N GLU A 24 -5.56 4.59 -5.10
CA GLU A 24 -6.44 4.89 -6.23
C GLU A 24 -5.68 4.82 -7.56
N ASP A 25 -4.52 5.49 -7.63
CA ASP A 25 -3.66 5.48 -8.82
C ASP A 25 -3.13 4.07 -9.14
N ALA A 26 -2.74 3.29 -8.12
CA ALA A 26 -2.26 1.92 -8.29
C ALA A 26 -3.36 0.99 -8.83
N ILE A 27 -4.59 1.09 -8.30
CA ILE A 27 -5.75 0.33 -8.80
C ILE A 27 -6.05 0.72 -10.24
N ALA A 28 -6.07 2.01 -10.57
CA ALA A 28 -6.27 2.49 -11.93
C ALA A 28 -5.18 1.99 -12.89
N GLY A 29 -3.95 1.82 -12.40
CA GLY A 29 -2.82 1.24 -13.14
C GLY A 29 -2.82 -0.30 -13.25
N GLY A 30 -3.81 -0.98 -12.70
CA GLY A 30 -3.95 -2.44 -12.79
C GLY A 30 -3.44 -3.22 -11.57
N ALA A 31 -3.26 -2.57 -10.42
CA ALA A 31 -2.97 -3.29 -9.18
C ALA A 31 -4.13 -4.21 -8.82
N THR A 32 -3.84 -5.49 -8.60
CA THR A 32 -4.83 -6.49 -8.17
C THR A 32 -4.75 -6.80 -6.69
N VAL A 33 -3.63 -6.45 -6.06
CA VAL A 33 -3.40 -6.57 -4.62
C VAL A 33 -2.75 -5.29 -4.13
N VAL A 34 -3.21 -4.81 -2.97
CA VAL A 34 -2.64 -3.68 -2.25
C VAL A 34 -2.32 -4.13 -0.82
N GLN A 35 -1.09 -3.87 -0.36
CA GLN A 35 -0.68 -4.13 1.03
C GLN A 35 -0.16 -2.85 1.68
N TYR A 36 -0.73 -2.53 2.84
CA TYR A 36 -0.13 -1.57 3.76
C TYR A 36 0.91 -2.28 4.64
N ARG A 37 2.19 -1.88 4.52
CA ARG A 37 3.32 -2.53 5.22
C ARG A 37 4.20 -1.52 5.94
N ARG A 38 3.86 -1.25 7.20
CA ARG A 38 4.70 -0.43 8.09
C ARG A 38 5.59 -1.32 8.97
N LYS A 39 6.86 -1.51 8.58
CA LYS A 39 7.79 -2.41 9.31
C LYS A 39 8.24 -1.84 10.65
N ASP A 40 8.39 -0.53 10.72
CA ASP A 40 8.86 0.18 11.92
C ASP A 40 7.68 0.69 12.79
N GLY A 41 6.51 0.06 12.64
CA GLY A 41 5.33 0.37 13.46
C GLY A 41 5.44 -0.28 14.83
N ASP A 42 5.10 0.47 15.88
CA ASP A 42 4.80 -0.10 17.19
C ASP A 42 3.40 -0.72 17.15
N THR A 43 3.27 -1.95 17.67
CA THR A 43 1.99 -2.66 17.78
C THR A 43 0.95 -1.83 18.53
N ARG A 44 1.39 -1.03 19.51
CA ARG A 44 0.49 -0.15 20.27
C ARG A 44 -0.23 0.88 19.39
N THR A 45 0.43 1.39 18.33
CA THR A 45 -0.18 2.33 17.37
C THR A 45 -1.34 1.71 16.57
N LEU A 46 -1.54 0.40 16.62
CA LEU A 46 -2.65 -0.27 15.96
C LEU A 46 -3.92 -0.32 16.83
N PHE A 47 -3.78 -0.16 18.15
CA PHE A 47 -4.87 -0.34 19.13
C PHE A 47 -5.28 0.97 19.83
N GLU A 48 -4.42 1.99 19.80
CA GLU A 48 -4.65 3.34 20.32
C GLU A 48 -4.97 4.32 19.19
#